data_AF-L0PAD5-F1
#
_entry.id   AF-L0PAD5-F1
#
_cell.length_a   1.000
_cell.length_b   1.000
_cell.length_c   1.000
_cell.angle_alpha   90.00
_cell.angle_beta   90.00
_cell.angle_gamma   90.00
#
_symmetry.space_group_name_H-M   'P 1'
#
loop_
_entity.id
_entity.type
_entity.pdbx_description
1 polymer ?
#
loop_
_entity_poly.entity_id
_entity_poly.type
_entity_poly.pdbx_seq_one_letter_code
_entity_poly.pdbx_strand_id
1 'polypeptide(L)'
;MSLDEISIKRKERLNELKKIKISSDLKTNGVKDVSNNNEYPDFDDRKSCLSKLPLSFRNYDPELRRPRIGFENSILERNETVEHEAQKLEENVDYDLKNIEFGYNELDISGLTPKEVNSDLKRLMQMKIDNLKGRTEIAISKLIRERLLMKSNLYRIVEIDVLSI
;
A
#
# COMPACT_ATOMS: atom_id res chain seq x y z
N MET A 1 23.79 18.00 0.25
CA MET A 1 22.78 18.18 1.30
C MET A 1 23.46 17.89 2.62
N SER A 2 23.57 18.89 3.50
CA SER A 2 24.17 18.72 4.83
C SER A 2 23.28 17.82 5.71
N LEU A 3 23.87 17.11 6.67
CA LEU A 3 23.12 16.29 7.63
C LEU A 3 22.09 17.13 8.41
N ASP A 4 22.43 18.39 8.68
CA ASP A 4 21.56 19.33 9.38
C ASP A 4 20.32 19.69 8.54
N GLU A 5 20.48 19.87 7.23
CA GLU A 5 19.37 20.15 6.30
C GLU A 5 18.37 18.98 6.25
N ILE A 6 18.89 17.74 6.29
CA ILE A 6 18.06 16.53 6.30
C ILE A 6 17.29 16.42 7.62
N SER A 7 17.94 16.76 8.74
CA SER A 7 17.32 16.78 10.08
C SER A 7 16.18 17.80 10.17
N ILE A 8 16.40 19.01 9.64
CA ILE A 8 15.40 20.08 9.60
C ILE A 8 14.18 19.65 8.76
N LYS A 9 14.40 19.13 7.55
CA LYS A 9 13.31 18.63 6.69
C LYS A 9 12.51 17.50 7.33
N ARG A 10 13.17 16.58 8.04
CA ARG A 10 12.47 15.51 8.79
C ARG A 10 11.60 16.09 9.90
N LYS A 11 12.11 17.06 10.65
CA LYS A 11 11.38 17.73 11.74
C LYS A 11 10.14 18.46 11.21
N GLU A 12 10.27 19.17 10.10
CA GLU A 12 9.16 19.86 9.43
C GLU A 12 8.07 18.87 9.01
N ARG A 13 8.44 17.78 8.32
CA ARG A 13 7.50 16.71 7.93
C ARG A 13 6.78 16.08 9.12
N LEU A 14 7.48 15.82 10.22
CA LEU A 14 6.87 15.26 11.43
C LEU A 14 5.84 16.21 12.05
N ASN A 15 6.09 17.53 11.98
CA ASN A 15 5.14 18.52 12.47
C ASN A 15 3.86 18.56 11.61
N GLU A 16 3.98 18.43 10.29
CA GLU A 16 2.82 18.32 9.38
C GLU A 16 1.98 17.08 9.68
N LEU A 17 2.62 15.92 9.84
CA LEU A 17 1.93 14.68 10.19
C LEU A 17 1.23 14.75 11.55
N LYS A 18 1.84 15.42 12.54
CA LYS A 18 1.22 15.63 13.85
C LYS A 18 -0.03 16.51 13.75
N LYS A 19 0.00 17.56 12.93
CA LYS A 19 -1.17 18.42 12.68
C LYS A 19 -2.31 17.64 12.02
N ILE A 20 -2.00 16.75 11.08
CA ILE A 20 -2.98 15.88 10.42
C ILE A 20 -3.59 14.88 11.41
N LYS A 21 -2.79 14.29 12.30
CA LYS A 21 -3.32 13.38 13.34
C LYS A 21 -4.26 14.10 14.32
N ILE A 22 -3.89 15.29 14.77
CA ILE A 22 -4.75 16.06 15.68
C ILE A 22 -6.07 16.43 14.99
N SER A 23 -6.03 16.79 13.70
CA SER A 23 -7.25 17.11 12.95
C SER A 23 -8.11 15.88 12.64
N SER A 24 -7.52 14.69 12.50
CA SER A 24 -8.28 13.44 12.40
C SER A 24 -8.92 13.07 13.73
N ASP A 25 -8.19 13.16 14.85
CA ASP A 25 -8.68 12.77 16.18
C ASP A 25 -9.85 13.68 16.63
N LEU A 26 -9.83 14.96 16.26
CA LEU A 26 -10.95 15.89 16.52
C LEU A 26 -12.22 15.53 15.73
N LYS A 27 -12.10 14.88 14.57
CA LYS A 27 -13.25 14.43 13.77
C LYS A 27 -13.87 13.14 14.31
N THR A 28 -13.13 12.34 15.08
CA THR A 28 -13.59 11.02 15.57
C THR A 28 -14.18 11.02 16.98
N ASN A 29 -13.99 12.08 17.78
CA ASN A 29 -14.40 12.11 19.20
C ASN A 29 -15.89 12.46 19.45
N GLY A 30 -16.78 12.09 18.55
CA GLY A 30 -18.24 12.23 18.69
C GLY A 30 -18.92 11.13 19.52
N VAL A 31 -18.18 10.18 20.11
CA VAL A 31 -18.75 9.07 20.90
C VAL A 31 -18.22 9.14 22.33
N LYS A 32 -19.09 9.50 23.26
CA LYS A 32 -18.84 9.46 24.71
C LYS A 32 -19.45 8.19 25.29
N ASP A 33 -18.62 7.29 25.82
CA ASP A 33 -19.07 6.16 26.62
C ASP A 33 -19.44 6.64 28.04
N VAL A 34 -20.66 6.30 28.49
CA VAL A 34 -21.15 6.61 29.83
C VAL A 34 -21.32 5.30 30.61
N SER A 35 -20.46 5.12 31.62
CA SER A 35 -20.47 4.01 32.58
C SER A 35 -21.57 4.20 33.62
N ASN A 36 -22.48 3.22 33.75
CA ASN A 36 -23.59 3.20 34.70
C ASN A 36 -23.16 2.72 36.10
N ASN A 37 -23.42 3.52 37.12
CA ASN A 37 -23.52 3.07 38.52
C ASN A 37 -25.01 3.11 38.91
N ASN A 38 -25.56 2.07 39.54
CA ASN A 38 -26.76 2.19 40.38
C ASN A 38 -26.87 1.00 41.36
N GLU A 39 -26.96 1.36 42.64
CA GLU A 39 -27.29 0.52 43.80
C GLU A 39 -28.79 0.13 43.80
N TYR A 40 -29.14 -1.02 44.41
CA TYR A 40 -30.50 -1.55 44.48
C TYR A 40 -31.13 -1.34 45.88
N PRO A 41 -32.41 -0.91 45.98
CA PRO A 41 -33.20 -1.10 47.18
C PRO A 41 -34.32 -2.15 47.04
N ASP A 42 -34.79 -2.57 48.21
CA ASP A 42 -35.53 -3.78 48.62
C ASP A 42 -36.94 -4.01 48.03
N PHE A 43 -37.45 -5.24 48.16
CA PHE A 43 -38.44 -5.86 47.24
C PHE A 43 -39.93 -5.90 47.66
N ASP A 44 -40.36 -5.34 48.80
CA ASP A 44 -41.68 -5.72 49.36
C ASP A 44 -42.90 -4.81 49.06
N ASP A 45 -42.76 -3.64 48.43
CA ASP A 45 -43.91 -2.73 48.16
C ASP A 45 -44.54 -2.83 46.76
N ARG A 46 -44.13 -3.80 45.92
CA ARG A 46 -44.42 -3.78 44.47
C ARG A 46 -45.78 -4.32 44.01
N LYS A 47 -46.71 -4.67 44.90
CA LYS A 47 -47.99 -5.28 44.46
C LYS A 47 -49.11 -4.28 44.16
N SER A 48 -49.11 -3.09 44.78
CA SER A 48 -50.14 -2.05 44.57
C SER A 48 -49.78 -1.03 43.48
N CYS A 49 -48.52 -1.02 43.03
CA CYS A 49 -48.00 -0.03 42.09
C CYS A 49 -48.04 -0.50 40.63
N LEU A 50 -48.35 -1.78 40.36
CA LEU A 50 -48.25 -2.38 39.02
C LEU A 50 -49.27 -1.81 38.02
N SER A 51 -50.38 -1.24 38.49
CA SER A 51 -51.40 -0.60 37.64
C SER A 51 -51.02 0.81 37.16
N LYS A 52 -49.93 1.38 37.68
CA LYS A 52 -49.43 2.73 37.34
C LYS A 52 -48.04 2.72 36.71
N LEU A 53 -47.42 1.54 36.57
CA LEU A 53 -46.17 1.43 35.82
C LEU A 53 -46.50 1.64 34.34
N PRO A 54 -45.89 2.64 33.66
CA PRO A 54 -46.02 2.74 32.22
C PRO A 54 -45.51 1.45 31.62
N LEU A 55 -46.40 0.70 30.95
CA LEU A 55 -46.06 -0.56 30.31
C LEU A 55 -45.01 -0.23 29.24
N SER A 56 -43.73 -0.49 29.55
CA SER A 56 -42.67 -0.20 28.59
C SER A 56 -42.83 -1.21 27.46
N PHE A 57 -43.35 -0.74 26.32
CA PHE A 57 -43.42 -1.50 25.08
C PHE A 57 -42.01 -1.70 24.53
N ARG A 58 -41.21 -2.52 25.22
CA ARG A 58 -39.79 -2.74 24.88
C ARG A 58 -39.59 -3.32 23.47
N ASN A 59 -40.65 -3.69 22.77
CA ASN A 59 -40.62 -4.16 21.38
C ASN A 59 -41.93 -3.94 20.60
N TYR A 60 -42.84 -3.05 21.03
CA TYR A 60 -44.13 -2.86 20.35
C TYR A 60 -44.34 -1.39 19.97
N ASP A 61 -44.68 -1.14 18.71
CA ASP A 61 -45.06 0.19 18.27
C ASP A 61 -46.58 0.39 18.43
N PRO A 62 -47.01 1.33 19.29
CA PRO A 62 -48.44 1.55 19.54
C PRO A 62 -49.17 2.15 18.33
N GLU A 63 -48.46 2.87 17.45
CA GLU A 63 -49.02 3.47 16.23
C GLU A 63 -49.30 2.41 15.16
N LEU A 64 -48.31 1.56 14.89
CA LEU A 64 -48.40 0.50 13.89
C LEU A 64 -49.10 -0.75 14.42
N ARG A 65 -49.35 -0.81 15.74
CA ARG A 65 -49.90 -1.96 16.48
C ARG A 65 -49.18 -3.28 16.17
N ARG A 66 -47.88 -3.21 15.91
CA ARG A 66 -47.04 -4.33 15.47
C ARG A 66 -45.77 -4.41 16.32
N PRO A 67 -45.16 -5.60 16.42
CA PRO A 67 -43.82 -5.72 17.00
C PRO A 67 -42.81 -4.94 16.15
N ARG A 68 -41.93 -4.16 16.81
CA ARG A 68 -40.75 -3.53 16.17
C ARG A 68 -39.80 -4.61 15.69
N ILE A 69 -40.02 -5.06 14.47
CA ILE A 69 -39.09 -5.89 13.71
C ILE A 69 -38.11 -4.88 13.09
N GLY A 70 -36.80 -5.01 13.38
CA GLY A 70 -35.75 -4.06 12.96
C GLY A 70 -35.48 -3.99 11.44
N PHE A 71 -36.51 -4.26 10.63
CA PHE A 71 -36.46 -4.40 9.18
C PHE A 71 -37.41 -3.46 8.44
N GLU A 72 -38.20 -2.62 9.12
CA GLU A 72 -39.08 -1.64 8.44
C GLU A 72 -38.31 -0.57 7.67
N ASN A 73 -37.06 -0.28 8.06
CA ASN A 73 -36.13 0.52 7.28
C ASN A 73 -35.17 -0.39 6.52
N SER A 74 -35.71 -1.24 5.64
CA SER A 74 -34.87 -2.14 4.86
C SER A 74 -33.88 -1.32 4.02
N ILE A 75 -32.59 -1.59 4.19
CA ILE A 75 -31.53 -0.95 3.38
C ILE A 75 -31.70 -1.32 1.90
N LEU A 76 -32.48 -2.39 1.63
CA LEU A 76 -32.92 -2.82 0.30
C LEU A 76 -33.78 -1.77 -0.43
N GLU A 77 -34.52 -0.92 0.28
CA GLU A 77 -35.29 0.18 -0.32
C GLU A 77 -34.45 1.45 -0.54
N ARG A 78 -33.22 1.52 -0.02
CA ARG A 78 -32.29 2.62 -0.33
C ARG A 78 -31.60 2.31 -1.66
N ASN A 79 -32.04 3.02 -2.68
CA ASN A 79 -31.81 2.82 -4.12
C ASN A 79 -30.37 2.99 -4.63
N GLU A 80 -29.34 2.82 -3.80
CA GLU A 80 -27.94 2.92 -4.22
C GLU A 80 -27.21 1.66 -3.77
N THR A 81 -27.29 0.63 -4.62
CA THR A 81 -26.50 -0.58 -4.42
C THR A 81 -25.07 -0.34 -4.88
N VAL A 82 -24.12 -1.06 -4.28
CA VAL A 82 -22.71 -1.02 -4.69
C VAL A 82 -22.56 -1.34 -6.18
N GLU A 83 -23.40 -2.24 -6.71
CA GLU A 83 -23.43 -2.58 -8.13
C GLU A 83 -23.82 -1.38 -9.01
N HIS A 84 -24.78 -0.56 -8.56
CA HIS A 84 -25.18 0.64 -9.28
C HIS A 84 -24.09 1.72 -9.28
N GLU A 85 -23.38 1.88 -8.15
CA GLU A 85 -22.22 2.77 -8.08
C GLU A 85 -21.06 2.28 -8.94
N ALA A 86 -20.80 0.97 -8.96
CA ALA A 86 -19.76 0.37 -9.78
C ALA A 86 -20.05 0.53 -11.27
N GLN A 87 -21.29 0.29 -11.70
CA GLN A 87 -21.71 0.50 -13.08
C GLN A 87 -21.57 1.97 -13.50
N LYS A 88 -21.97 2.91 -12.63
CA LYS A 88 -21.81 4.35 -12.89
C LYS A 88 -20.33 4.73 -13.01
N LEU A 89 -19.45 4.13 -12.21
CA LEU A 89 -18.01 4.34 -12.32
C LEU A 89 -17.45 3.84 -13.66
N GLU A 90 -17.86 2.66 -14.11
CA GLU A 90 -17.46 2.10 -15.40
C GLU A 90 -17.91 2.99 -16.57
N GLU A 91 -19.16 3.43 -16.57
CA GLU A 91 -19.71 4.32 -17.60
C GLU A 91 -18.97 5.68 -17.68
N ASN A 92 -18.57 6.23 -16.53
CA ASN A 92 -17.79 7.47 -16.49
C ASN A 92 -16.37 7.29 -17.04
N VAL A 93 -15.70 6.20 -16.68
CA VAL A 93 -14.34 5.91 -17.18
C VAL A 93 -14.35 5.73 -18.71
N ASP A 94 -15.35 5.03 -19.24
CA ASP A 94 -15.49 4.84 -20.69
C ASP A 94 -15.78 6.15 -21.43
N TYR A 95 -16.56 7.04 -20.82
CA TYR A 95 -16.81 8.38 -21.36
C TYR A 95 -15.52 9.20 -21.38
N ASP A 96 -14.76 9.21 -20.29
CA ASP A 96 -13.50 9.94 -20.19
C ASP A 96 -12.46 9.40 -21.19
N LEU A 97 -12.34 8.07 -21.35
CA LEU A 97 -11.44 7.46 -22.32
C LEU A 97 -11.79 7.79 -23.78
N LYS A 98 -13.09 7.90 -24.12
CA LYS A 98 -13.52 8.30 -25.46
C LYS A 98 -13.30 9.79 -25.75
N ASN A 99 -13.35 10.62 -24.71
CA ASN A 99 -13.16 12.07 -24.84
C ASN A 99 -11.71 12.52 -24.66
N ILE A 100 -10.82 11.63 -24.23
CA ILE A 100 -9.38 11.81 -24.39
C ILE A 100 -9.09 11.65 -25.88
N GLU A 101 -9.22 12.75 -26.60
CA GLU A 101 -8.53 12.95 -27.86
C GLU A 101 -7.06 12.63 -27.57
N PHE A 102 -6.54 11.54 -28.16
CA PHE A 102 -5.10 11.25 -28.19
C PHE A 102 -4.45 12.36 -29.03
N GLY A 103 -4.43 13.57 -28.49
CA GLY A 103 -3.65 14.66 -29.02
C GLY A 103 -2.24 14.13 -29.15
N TYR A 104 -1.61 14.45 -30.28
CA TYR A 104 -0.21 14.23 -30.61
C TYR A 104 0.73 15.00 -29.65
N ASN A 105 0.38 15.06 -28.37
CA ASN A 105 1.24 15.45 -27.28
C ASN A 105 2.33 14.39 -27.27
N GLU A 106 3.56 14.84 -27.51
CA GLU A 106 4.77 14.04 -27.37
C GLU A 106 4.65 13.16 -26.13
N LEU A 107 4.54 11.84 -26.35
CA LEU A 107 4.57 10.85 -25.29
C LEU A 107 5.79 11.16 -24.43
N ASP A 108 5.58 11.52 -23.17
CA ASP A 108 6.65 11.84 -22.24
C ASP A 108 7.48 10.58 -21.96
N ILE A 109 8.49 10.36 -22.80
CA ILE A 109 9.43 9.24 -22.78
C ILE A 109 10.25 9.17 -21.48
N SER A 110 10.25 10.22 -20.66
CA SER A 110 10.92 10.21 -19.36
C SER A 110 10.20 9.29 -18.35
N GLY A 111 8.87 9.15 -18.48
CA GLY A 111 8.07 8.19 -17.72
C GLY A 111 8.19 6.74 -18.20
N LEU A 112 8.70 6.53 -19.43
CA LEU A 112 8.94 5.21 -20.02
C LEU A 112 10.32 4.64 -19.69
N THR A 113 11.11 5.34 -18.87
CA THR A 113 12.38 4.81 -18.38
C THR A 113 12.12 3.53 -17.58
N PRO A 114 12.94 2.48 -17.76
CA PRO A 114 12.79 1.27 -16.97
C PRO A 114 12.95 1.66 -15.51
N LYS A 115 11.92 1.35 -14.72
CA LYS A 115 11.90 1.61 -13.28
C LYS A 115 13.19 1.08 -12.66
N GLU A 116 13.81 1.88 -11.80
CA GLU A 116 15.03 1.45 -11.11
C GLU A 116 14.81 0.06 -10.54
N VAL A 117 15.77 -0.82 -10.81
CA VAL A 117 15.74 -2.22 -10.39
C VAL A 117 15.39 -2.25 -8.92
N ASN A 118 14.26 -2.90 -8.60
CA ASN A 118 13.85 -3.11 -7.21
C ASN A 118 15.04 -3.68 -6.45
N SER A 119 15.35 -3.11 -5.28
CA SER A 119 16.46 -3.55 -4.41
C SER A 119 16.54 -5.08 -4.27
N ASP A 120 15.38 -5.74 -4.30
CA ASP A 120 15.26 -7.19 -4.29
C ASP A 120 15.78 -7.88 -5.57
N LEU A 121 15.48 -7.35 -6.75
CA LEU A 121 15.99 -7.88 -8.01
C LEU A 121 17.51 -7.75 -8.08
N LYS A 122 18.07 -6.65 -7.55
CA LYS A 122 19.52 -6.49 -7.40
C LYS A 122 20.11 -7.58 -6.50
N ARG A 123 19.47 -7.89 -5.38
CA ARG A 123 19.89 -8.94 -4.45
C ARG A 123 19.82 -10.35 -5.08
N LEU A 124 18.73 -10.67 -5.78
CA LEU A 124 18.57 -11.94 -6.47
C LEU A 124 19.60 -12.14 -7.59
N MET A 125 19.89 -11.07 -8.34
CA MET A 125 20.95 -11.07 -9.36
C MET A 125 22.34 -11.22 -8.74
N GLN A 126 22.60 -10.57 -7.61
CA GLN A 126 23.88 -10.65 -6.92
C GLN A 126 24.24 -12.10 -6.56
N MET A 127 23.29 -12.89 -6.05
CA MET A 127 23.50 -14.31 -5.74
C MET A 127 23.89 -15.14 -6.98
N LYS A 128 23.28 -14.86 -8.14
CA LYS A 128 23.61 -15.56 -9.39
C LYS A 128 25.00 -15.15 -9.91
N ILE A 129 25.32 -13.87 -9.81
CA ILE A 129 26.61 -13.32 -10.21
C ILE A 129 27.73 -13.91 -9.33
N ASP A 130 27.52 -14.03 -8.02
CA ASP A 130 28.52 -14.55 -7.10
C ASP A 130 28.85 -16.02 -7.39
N ASN A 131 27.85 -16.84 -7.76
CA ASN A 131 28.08 -18.22 -8.23
C ASN A 131 28.89 -18.28 -9.54
N LEU A 132 28.79 -17.26 -10.39
CA LEU A 132 29.47 -17.23 -11.69
C LEU A 132 30.88 -16.63 -11.61
N LYS A 133 31.16 -15.77 -10.63
CA LYS A 133 32.44 -15.06 -10.45
C LYS A 133 33.67 -15.99 -10.47
N GLY A 134 33.61 -17.11 -9.74
CA GLY A 134 34.72 -18.07 -9.71
C GLY A 134 35.02 -18.68 -11.09
N ARG A 135 33.97 -18.99 -11.87
CA ARG A 135 34.15 -19.52 -13.25
C ARG A 135 34.73 -18.46 -14.18
N THR A 136 34.31 -17.20 -14.03
CA THR A 136 34.87 -16.09 -14.81
C THR A 136 36.33 -15.82 -14.47
N GLU A 137 36.73 -15.87 -13.20
CA GLU A 137 38.13 -15.70 -12.78
C GLU A 137 39.03 -16.82 -13.31
N ILE A 138 38.53 -18.06 -13.32
CA ILE A 138 39.23 -19.20 -13.94
C ILE A 138 39.39 -18.99 -15.44
N ALA A 139 38.34 -18.53 -16.14
CA ALA A 139 38.38 -18.27 -17.58
C ALA A 139 39.34 -17.12 -17.93
N ILE A 140 39.31 -16.04 -17.15
CA ILE A 140 40.24 -14.91 -17.29
C ILE A 140 41.68 -15.39 -17.11
N SER A 141 41.92 -16.19 -16.06
CA SER A 141 43.25 -16.75 -15.78
C SER A 141 43.77 -17.64 -16.93
N LYS A 142 42.89 -18.47 -17.53
CA LYS A 142 43.22 -19.27 -18.72
C LYS A 142 43.57 -18.40 -19.92
N LEU A 143 42.75 -17.39 -20.23
CA LEU A 143 43.01 -16.46 -21.33
C LEU A 143 44.34 -15.71 -21.15
N ILE A 144 44.64 -15.27 -19.93
CA ILE A 144 45.92 -14.62 -19.62
C ILE A 144 47.09 -15.59 -19.88
N ARG A 145 46.99 -16.83 -19.40
CA ARG A 145 48.02 -17.85 -19.63
C ARG A 145 48.23 -18.11 -21.12
N GLU A 146 47.15 -18.30 -21.89
CA GLU A 146 47.23 -18.51 -23.34
C GLU A 146 47.88 -17.33 -24.05
N ARG A 147 47.49 -16.10 -23.72
CA ARG A 147 48.08 -14.88 -24.30
C ARG A 147 49.57 -14.75 -23.97
N LEU A 148 49.98 -15.06 -22.74
CA LEU A 148 51.39 -15.03 -22.33
C LEU A 148 52.21 -16.10 -23.06
N LEU A 149 51.68 -17.31 -23.20
CA LEU A 149 52.34 -18.39 -23.95
C LEU A 149 52.46 -18.06 -25.44
N MET A 150 51.41 -17.48 -26.04
CA MET A 150 51.43 -17.08 -27.44
C MET A 150 52.46 -15.97 -27.67
N LYS A 151 52.54 -15.00 -26.77
CA LYS A 151 53.54 -13.92 -26.81
C LYS A 151 54.96 -14.45 -26.62
N SER A 152 55.19 -15.36 -25.68
CA SER A 152 56.53 -15.94 -25.45
C SER A 152 56.99 -16.84 -26.61
N ASN A 153 56.09 -17.63 -27.20
CA ASN A 153 56.38 -18.39 -28.42
C ASN A 153 56.70 -17.45 -29.59
N LEU A 154 55.97 -16.35 -29.74
CA LEU A 154 56.26 -15.35 -30.77
C LEU A 154 57.69 -14.81 -30.63
N TYR A 155 58.11 -14.43 -29.41
CA TYR A 155 59.47 -13.95 -29.17
C TYR A 155 60.53 -15.02 -29.46
N ARG A 156 60.28 -16.29 -29.10
CA ARG A 156 61.22 -17.37 -29.42
C ARG A 156 61.37 -17.60 -30.92
N ILE A 157 60.28 -17.53 -31.69
CA ILE A 157 60.33 -17.68 -33.15
C ILE A 157 61.16 -16.55 -33.76
N VAL A 158 60.91 -15.30 -33.33
CA VAL A 158 61.69 -14.14 -33.80
C VAL A 158 63.17 -14.26 -33.44
N GLU A 159 63.53 -14.70 -32.23
CA GLU A 159 64.93 -14.91 -31.84
C GLU A 159 65.64 -15.97 -32.70
N ILE A 160 64.96 -17.06 -33.06
CA ILE A 160 65.52 -18.10 -33.93
C ILE A 160 65.76 -17.56 -35.34
N ASP A 161 64.82 -16.78 -35.89
CA ASP A 161 64.94 -16.20 -37.23
C ASP A 161 66.07 -15.14 -37.29
N VAL A 162 66.31 -14.40 -36.20
CA VAL A 162 67.40 -13.41 -36.11
C VAL A 162 68.78 -14.07 -35.95
N LEU A 163 68.85 -15.26 -35.33
CA LEU A 163 70.08 -16.05 -35.19
C LEU A 163 70.42 -16.91 -36.43
N SER A 164 69.49 -17.04 -37.37
CA SER A 164 69.64 -17.85 -38.59
C SER A 164 70.11 -17.03 -39.82
N ILE A 165 70.39 -15.73 -39.66
CA ILE A 165 70.94 -14.80 -40.67
C ILE A 165 72.41 -14.54 -40.33
#